data_AF-A0A9W4MSF5-F1
#
_entry.id   AF-A0A9W4MSF5-F1
#
_cell.length_a   1.000
_cell.length_b   1.000
_cell.length_c   1.000
_cell.angle_alpha   90.00
_cell.angle_beta   90.00
_cell.angle_gamma   90.00
#
_symmetry.space_group_name_H-M   'P 1'
#
loop_
_entity.id
_entity.type
_entity.pdbx_description
1 polymer ?
#
loop_
_entity_poly.entity_id
_entity_poly.type
_entity_poly.pdbx_seq_one_letter_code
_entity_poly.pdbx_strand_id
1 'polypeptide(L)'
;MMLSLSLELSQCGSSMVLVLLTCLGSSLTFVSSSPHLLILTKLRSSLQHKYPPSHPGYSHASVHPTFKHLSLSISIDRPQIPAIYQSNPLNQQTYPITTMPPTNKTWHIQHHALTHQPDKTKQFICPAETSPHRATLLSFPSRRSTLPELNAATRNEIISLATAIATFEPVRLHTRPEDIPQAQALLDKQTTLSSQQRANITLISAPTNHCWIRDTGPVYIRAADAADKTRYAIDFRFCEWGQKTSERIYGASVSPAAAKALERSPQYAEWPVMDDEAMRENTAFAGVVLDLENEKTDAVADVVVRVQTDIRLEGGGIEVDGEGTFMATESSIIGDARNAGLGKAEVEAELGRLLGVSTFIWFPGRVGLDVTDVHIDAEVRFVRPGVVVVCRPHEKADKVHWKIYSEIREVLERSTDARGRRFEIHDVVEPDPACVKGDLHGEEDAPAASYVNFYFVNGGLVMPMFGDAEADAKAFELLKSLVPDREVRQVEVNALPRTGGVLHCVTQQVV
;
A
#
# COMPACT_ATOMS: atom_id res chain seq x y z
N MET A 1 -2.82 52.93 11.70
CA MET A 1 -3.52 51.89 12.50
C MET A 1 -2.55 50.72 12.61
N MET A 2 -1.87 50.56 13.76
CA MET A 2 -1.00 49.41 13.98
C MET A 2 -1.87 48.18 14.25
N LEU A 3 -1.78 47.15 13.42
CA LEU A 3 -2.28 45.82 13.77
C LEU A 3 -1.29 45.22 14.79
N SER A 4 -1.70 45.10 16.05
CA SER A 4 -1.02 44.25 17.02
C SER A 4 -1.67 42.89 16.99
N LEU A 5 -0.97 41.87 16.48
CA LEU A 5 -1.34 40.48 16.72
C LEU A 5 -0.69 40.04 18.03
N SER A 6 -1.52 39.64 19.00
CA SER A 6 -1.05 38.90 20.16
C SER A 6 -1.54 37.46 20.04
N LEU A 7 -0.60 36.52 20.04
CA LEU A 7 -0.85 35.07 20.11
C LEU A 7 -0.70 34.65 21.57
N GLU A 8 -1.79 34.16 22.18
CA GLU A 8 -1.71 33.46 23.46
C GLU A 8 -2.00 31.97 23.22
N LEU A 9 -1.04 31.14 23.62
CA LEU A 9 -1.21 29.70 23.72
C LEU A 9 -1.61 29.40 25.17
N SER A 10 -2.81 28.86 25.39
CA SER A 10 -3.17 28.31 26.69
C SER A 10 -3.28 26.78 26.59
N GLN A 11 -2.64 26.10 27.54
CA GLN A 11 -2.59 24.64 27.62
C GLN A 11 -3.73 24.17 28.51
N CYS A 12 -4.65 23.37 27.98
CA CYS A 12 -5.72 22.75 28.75
C CYS A 12 -5.73 21.25 28.44
N GLY A 13 -4.97 20.47 29.22
CA GLY A 13 -4.77 19.03 28.97
C GLY A 13 -4.00 18.74 27.67
N SER A 14 -4.25 17.56 27.07
CA SER A 14 -3.49 17.02 25.92
C SER A 14 -3.79 17.64 24.56
N SER A 15 -4.39 18.83 24.50
CA SER A 15 -4.65 19.52 23.22
C SER A 15 -4.35 21.02 23.33
N MET A 16 -3.60 21.55 22.37
CA MET A 16 -3.37 22.99 22.20
C MET A 16 -4.54 23.61 21.42
N VAL A 17 -5.06 24.75 21.89
CA VAL A 17 -6.04 25.54 21.17
C VAL A 17 -5.39 26.88 20.80
N LEU A 18 -5.36 27.19 19.50
CA LEU A 18 -4.91 28.47 18.99
C LEU A 18 -6.10 29.44 18.93
N VAL A 19 -5.99 30.59 19.59
CA VAL A 19 -7.01 31.64 19.52
C VAL A 19 -6.40 32.86 18.85
N LEU A 20 -6.91 33.21 17.67
CA LEU A 20 -6.55 34.46 16.99
C LEU A 20 -7.53 35.57 17.38
N LEU A 21 -7.01 36.67 17.89
CA LEU A 21 -7.76 37.89 18.15
C LEU A 21 -7.37 38.97 17.13
N THR A 22 -8.29 39.35 16.27
CA THR A 22 -8.12 40.49 15.36
C THR A 22 -9.08 41.62 15.74
N CYS A 23 -8.53 42.78 16.10
CA CYS A 23 -9.31 44.00 16.30
C CYS A 23 -9.39 44.79 14.98
N LEU A 24 -10.58 44.83 14.38
CA LEU A 24 -10.93 45.75 13.29
C LEU A 24 -12.11 46.61 13.77
N GLY A 25 -11.83 47.82 14.23
CA GLY A 25 -12.88 48.71 14.76
C GLY A 25 -13.63 48.12 15.96
N SER A 26 -14.80 48.67 16.27
CA SER A 26 -15.64 48.38 17.45
C SER A 26 -16.26 46.97 17.49
N SER A 27 -15.66 45.98 16.83
CA SER A 27 -16.18 44.61 16.72
C SER A 27 -15.07 43.58 16.93
N LEU A 28 -15.23 42.72 17.94
CA LEU A 28 -14.37 41.55 18.17
C LEU A 28 -14.96 40.33 17.46
N THR A 29 -14.15 39.63 16.65
CA THR A 29 -14.56 38.41 15.93
C THR A 29 -13.68 37.24 16.37
N PHE A 30 -14.29 36.09 16.70
CA PHE A 30 -13.57 34.88 17.13
C PHE A 30 -13.60 33.83 16.02
N VAL A 31 -12.45 33.21 15.74
CA VAL A 31 -12.34 32.05 14.85
C VAL A 31 -11.65 30.93 15.63
N SER A 32 -12.29 29.76 15.72
CA SER A 32 -11.77 28.57 16.38
C SER A 32 -11.86 27.36 15.45
N SER A 33 -10.87 26.48 15.49
CA SER A 33 -10.77 25.26 14.69
C SER A 33 -11.33 24.00 15.36
N SER A 34 -12.20 24.12 16.38
CA SER A 34 -12.81 22.97 17.08
C SER A 34 -14.35 23.06 17.15
N PRO A 35 -15.11 21.97 16.92
CA PRO A 35 -16.57 22.03 16.75
C PRO A 35 -17.38 22.07 18.06
N HIS A 36 -16.76 22.28 19.23
CA HIS A 36 -17.47 22.28 20.52
C HIS A 36 -18.13 23.63 20.85
N LEU A 37 -19.41 23.76 20.47
CA LEU A 37 -20.26 24.96 20.61
C LEU A 37 -20.42 25.51 22.05
N LEU A 38 -20.16 24.70 23.09
CA LEU A 38 -20.42 25.03 24.50
C LEU A 38 -19.33 25.92 25.15
N ILE A 39 -18.12 25.94 24.59
CA ILE A 39 -16.99 26.74 25.12
C ILE A 39 -17.16 28.22 24.74
N LEU A 40 -17.68 28.49 23.54
CA LEU A 40 -17.87 29.84 23.00
C LEU A 40 -18.94 30.64 23.78
N THR A 41 -19.95 29.97 24.34
CA THR A 41 -21.06 30.64 25.05
C THR A 41 -20.64 31.16 26.44
N LYS A 42 -19.80 30.42 27.18
CA LYS A 42 -19.31 30.83 28.51
C LYS A 42 -18.25 31.95 28.45
N LEU A 43 -17.40 31.96 27.43
CA LEU A 43 -16.42 33.03 27.21
C LEU A 43 -17.07 34.36 26.84
N ARG A 44 -18.15 34.31 26.03
CA ARG A 44 -18.91 35.50 25.62
C ARG A 44 -19.63 36.19 26.79
N SER A 45 -20.23 35.42 27.70
CA SER A 45 -20.95 36.00 28.86
C SER A 45 -20.01 36.63 29.88
N SER A 46 -18.81 36.08 30.07
CA SER A 46 -17.85 36.58 31.06
C SER A 46 -17.17 37.89 30.64
N LEU A 47 -17.08 38.19 29.33
CA LEU A 47 -16.48 39.41 28.79
C LEU A 47 -17.49 40.57 28.65
N GLN A 48 -18.76 40.28 28.33
CA GLN A 48 -19.82 41.29 28.33
C GLN A 48 -20.08 41.88 29.72
N HIS A 49 -19.77 41.13 30.78
CA HIS A 49 -19.88 41.61 32.16
C HIS A 49 -18.75 42.57 32.58
N LYS A 50 -17.60 42.55 31.88
CA LYS A 50 -16.42 43.37 32.19
C LYS A 50 -16.32 44.67 31.38
N TYR A 51 -17.00 44.76 30.24
CA TYR A 51 -16.99 45.96 29.38
C TYR A 51 -18.40 46.25 28.83
N PRO A 52 -19.24 47.01 29.55
CA PRO A 52 -20.51 47.48 29.01
C PRO A 52 -20.25 48.56 27.93
N PRO A 53 -21.08 48.65 26.88
CA PRO A 53 -20.91 49.66 25.83
C PRO A 53 -21.23 51.07 26.36
N SER A 54 -20.29 52.01 26.22
CA SER A 54 -20.50 53.44 26.51
C SER A 54 -21.04 54.19 25.29
N HIS A 55 -21.99 55.10 25.55
CA HIS A 55 -22.71 55.97 24.61
C HIS A 55 -21.82 57.02 23.89
N PRO A 56 -22.28 57.59 22.75
CA PRO A 56 -21.44 58.41 21.87
C PRO A 56 -21.39 59.87 22.31
N GLY A 57 -20.19 60.43 22.48
CA GLY A 57 -20.00 61.87 22.66
C GLY A 57 -18.56 62.26 23.03
N TYR A 58 -17.99 63.15 22.23
CA TYR A 58 -16.76 63.95 22.44
C TYR A 58 -15.37 63.39 22.07
N SER A 59 -14.50 64.38 21.83
CA SER A 59 -13.41 64.49 20.85
C SER A 59 -12.01 64.18 21.37
N HIS A 60 -11.10 63.94 20.41
CA HIS A 60 -9.61 63.91 20.48
C HIS A 60 -8.91 64.18 21.81
N ALA A 61 -8.12 63.20 22.27
CA ALA A 61 -6.77 63.42 22.84
C ALA A 61 -5.96 62.10 22.80
N SER A 62 -4.73 62.20 22.32
CA SER A 62 -3.71 61.14 22.27
C SER A 62 -3.17 60.81 23.67
N VAL A 63 -3.21 59.53 24.07
CA VAL A 63 -2.52 59.02 25.28
C VAL A 63 -1.99 57.61 25.00
N HIS A 64 -0.66 57.42 25.04
CA HIS A 64 -0.02 56.11 25.24
C HIS A 64 -0.26 55.66 26.68
N PRO A 65 -0.58 54.37 26.95
CA PRO A 65 0.40 53.59 27.72
C PRO A 65 0.38 52.03 27.58
N THR A 66 1.56 51.47 27.87
CA THR A 66 1.90 50.19 28.51
C THR A 66 0.79 49.21 28.95
N PHE A 67 0.86 47.96 28.49
CA PHE A 67 0.10 46.82 29.03
C PHE A 67 0.93 46.05 30.09
N LYS A 68 0.35 45.91 31.30
CA LYS A 68 0.74 44.91 32.30
C LYS A 68 0.00 43.60 32.02
N HIS A 69 0.70 42.47 32.03
CA HIS A 69 0.11 41.12 31.94
C HIS A 69 -0.83 40.83 33.13
N LEU A 70 -1.98 40.23 32.86
CA LEU A 70 -2.98 39.82 33.87
C LEU A 70 -3.44 38.39 33.52
N SER A 71 -3.08 37.42 34.35
CA SER A 71 -3.39 35.99 34.17
C SER A 71 -4.79 35.66 34.72
N LEU A 72 -5.61 34.96 33.95
CA LEU A 72 -6.94 34.48 34.37
C LEU A 72 -6.97 32.95 34.39
N SER A 73 -7.29 32.33 35.52
CA SER A 73 -7.43 30.87 35.67
C SER A 73 -8.92 30.50 35.71
N ILE A 74 -9.38 29.59 34.85
CA ILE A 74 -10.76 29.07 34.84
C ILE A 74 -10.70 27.56 35.08
N SER A 75 -11.49 27.06 36.05
CA SER A 75 -11.69 25.63 36.31
C SER A 75 -13.09 25.21 35.84
N ILE A 76 -13.23 24.09 35.13
CA ILE A 76 -14.52 23.57 34.65
C ILE A 76 -14.67 22.09 35.05
N ASP A 77 -15.68 21.79 35.86
CA ASP A 77 -16.11 20.43 36.18
C ASP A 77 -16.97 19.80 35.08
N ARG A 78 -16.84 18.47 34.88
CA ARG A 78 -17.51 17.67 33.84
C ARG A 78 -19.02 17.51 34.07
N PRO A 79 -19.89 17.65 33.05
CA PRO A 79 -21.28 17.19 33.13
C PRO A 79 -21.46 15.78 32.50
N GLN A 80 -22.31 14.95 33.13
CA GLN A 80 -22.83 13.70 32.56
C GLN A 80 -23.94 14.00 31.53
N ILE A 81 -24.02 13.22 30.44
CA ILE A 81 -25.06 13.34 29.39
C ILE A 81 -25.90 12.05 29.34
N PRO A 82 -27.25 12.13 29.35
CA PRO A 82 -28.12 10.96 29.21
C PRO A 82 -28.41 10.59 27.74
N ALA A 83 -28.65 9.30 27.48
CA ALA A 83 -28.90 8.73 26.16
C ALA A 83 -30.29 9.11 25.59
N ILE A 84 -30.36 9.39 24.29
CA ILE A 84 -31.59 9.62 23.52
C ILE A 84 -31.73 8.48 22.50
N TYR A 85 -32.88 7.80 22.49
CA TYR A 85 -33.24 6.77 21.50
C TYR A 85 -34.10 7.37 20.38
N GLN A 86 -33.84 6.96 19.13
CA GLN A 86 -34.79 7.11 18.01
C GLN A 86 -35.06 5.72 17.42
N SER A 87 -36.34 5.38 17.31
CA SER A 87 -36.84 4.12 16.74
C SER A 87 -37.27 4.31 15.28
N ASN A 88 -36.96 3.33 14.42
CA ASN A 88 -37.58 3.13 13.12
C ASN A 88 -37.98 1.65 13.00
N PRO A 89 -39.25 1.29 12.76
CA PRO A 89 -39.72 -0.08 12.84
C PRO A 89 -39.60 -0.75 11.46
N LEU A 90 -38.71 -1.74 11.30
CA LEU A 90 -38.79 -2.89 10.35
C LEU A 90 -37.44 -3.65 10.30
N ASN A 91 -37.11 -4.39 11.37
CA ASN A 91 -36.44 -5.71 11.38
C ASN A 91 -35.94 -6.00 12.81
N GLN A 92 -36.56 -6.96 13.49
CA GLN A 92 -36.11 -7.42 14.80
C GLN A 92 -35.01 -8.48 14.63
N GLN A 93 -33.76 -8.04 14.61
CA GLN A 93 -32.61 -8.83 15.05
C GLN A 93 -31.67 -7.92 15.85
N THR A 94 -31.74 -8.03 17.17
CA THR A 94 -30.89 -7.31 18.11
C THR A 94 -29.58 -8.08 18.29
N TYR A 95 -28.51 -7.60 17.66
CA TYR A 95 -27.14 -7.95 18.06
C TYR A 95 -26.73 -7.04 19.23
N PRO A 96 -25.99 -7.55 20.25
CA PRO A 96 -25.46 -6.67 21.29
C PRO A 96 -24.49 -5.68 20.65
N ILE A 97 -24.83 -4.38 20.72
CA ILE A 97 -23.88 -3.30 20.48
C ILE A 97 -22.91 -3.32 21.65
N THR A 98 -21.86 -4.13 21.54
CA THR A 98 -20.67 -3.95 22.35
C THR A 98 -20.11 -2.60 21.92
N THR A 99 -20.25 -1.59 22.78
CA THR A 99 -19.57 -0.31 22.61
C THR A 99 -18.10 -0.59 22.35
N MET A 100 -17.64 -0.29 21.14
CA MET A 100 -16.24 -0.38 20.75
C MET A 100 -15.39 0.33 21.81
N PRO A 101 -14.30 -0.28 22.30
CA PRO A 101 -13.32 0.51 23.03
C PRO A 101 -12.88 1.65 22.11
N PRO A 102 -12.71 2.88 22.62
CA PRO A 102 -12.24 3.98 21.79
C PRO A 102 -10.89 3.57 21.20
N THR A 103 -10.79 3.50 19.88
CA THR A 103 -9.51 3.38 19.15
C THR A 103 -8.76 4.70 19.31
N ASN A 104 -8.32 4.98 20.53
CA ASN A 104 -7.57 6.19 20.90
C ASN A 104 -6.07 6.04 20.64
N LYS A 105 -5.71 5.14 19.73
CA LYS A 105 -4.43 5.20 19.04
C LYS A 105 -4.76 5.62 17.61
N THR A 106 -4.79 6.93 17.36
CA THR A 106 -4.07 7.40 16.17
C THR A 106 -2.77 6.60 16.16
N TRP A 107 -2.47 5.88 15.08
CA TRP A 107 -1.11 5.38 14.89
C TRP A 107 -0.25 6.63 14.78
N HIS A 108 0.14 7.16 15.95
CA HIS A 108 1.24 8.07 16.09
C HIS A 108 2.43 7.18 15.77
N ILE A 109 2.64 6.94 14.47
CA ILE A 109 3.94 6.57 13.97
C ILE A 109 4.78 7.75 14.43
N GLN A 110 5.43 7.59 15.58
CA GLN A 110 6.63 8.36 15.83
C GLN A 110 7.54 7.89 14.73
N HIS A 111 7.48 8.57 13.59
CA HIS A 111 8.59 8.60 12.67
C HIS A 111 9.71 9.12 13.57
N HIS A 112 10.50 8.21 14.13
CA HIS A 112 11.86 8.55 14.42
C HIS A 112 12.36 9.03 13.07
N ALA A 113 12.33 10.34 12.87
CA ALA A 113 13.04 10.99 11.81
C ALA A 113 14.47 10.55 12.09
N LEU A 114 14.90 9.47 11.46
CA LEU A 114 16.29 9.08 11.44
C LEU A 114 16.92 10.28 10.75
N THR A 115 17.55 11.13 11.54
CA THR A 115 18.17 12.39 11.16
C THR A 115 19.38 12.19 10.24
N HIS A 116 19.56 10.97 9.74
CA HIS A 116 20.62 10.59 8.85
C HIS A 116 20.14 10.88 7.43
N GLN A 117 20.78 11.86 6.80
CA GLN A 117 20.68 11.98 5.35
C GLN A 117 21.04 10.63 4.72
N PRO A 118 20.28 10.16 3.70
CA PRO A 118 20.59 8.90 3.05
C PRO A 118 22.03 8.94 2.55
N ASP A 119 22.84 7.94 2.93
CA ASP A 119 24.19 7.78 2.43
C ASP A 119 24.12 7.42 0.94
N LYS A 120 24.16 8.45 0.09
CA LYS A 120 24.14 8.31 -1.37
C LYS A 120 25.42 7.71 -1.93
N THR A 121 26.44 7.45 -1.11
CA THR A 121 27.68 6.77 -1.54
C THR A 121 27.60 5.26 -1.37
N LYS A 122 26.71 4.77 -0.50
CA LYS A 122 26.53 3.34 -0.26
C LYS A 122 25.83 2.67 -1.43
N GLN A 123 26.42 1.56 -1.88
CA GLN A 123 25.90 0.71 -2.94
C GLN A 123 25.33 -0.59 -2.37
N PHE A 124 24.32 -1.08 -3.05
CA PHE A 124 23.54 -2.24 -2.64
C PHE A 124 23.32 -3.19 -3.81
N ILE A 125 22.82 -4.38 -3.51
CA ILE A 125 22.44 -5.40 -4.47
C ILE A 125 21.05 -5.88 -4.08
N CYS A 126 20.12 -5.90 -5.03
CA CYS A 126 18.85 -6.59 -4.89
C CYS A 126 19.05 -8.05 -5.29
N PRO A 127 18.93 -9.01 -4.35
CA PRO A 127 19.08 -10.41 -4.68
C PRO A 127 17.95 -10.86 -5.62
N ALA A 128 18.24 -11.84 -6.48
CA ALA A 128 17.20 -12.53 -7.25
C ALA A 128 16.13 -13.10 -6.29
N GLU A 129 14.87 -13.13 -6.71
CA GLU A 129 13.79 -13.71 -5.90
C GLU A 129 13.98 -15.21 -5.60
N THR A 130 14.83 -15.90 -6.37
CA THR A 130 15.21 -17.30 -6.10
C THR A 130 16.18 -17.47 -4.92
N SER A 131 16.70 -16.35 -4.37
CA SER A 131 17.66 -16.36 -3.25
C SER A 131 17.01 -16.90 -1.98
N PRO A 132 17.79 -17.37 -0.99
CA PRO A 132 17.23 -17.83 0.28
C PRO A 132 16.44 -16.74 1.01
N HIS A 133 15.24 -17.10 1.47
CA HIS A 133 14.35 -16.22 2.22
C HIS A 133 14.42 -16.50 3.72
N ARG A 134 14.27 -15.43 4.51
CA ARG A 134 13.98 -15.51 5.95
C ARG A 134 12.49 -15.65 6.24
N ALA A 135 11.66 -15.03 5.41
CA ALA A 135 10.19 -15.07 5.51
C ALA A 135 9.57 -14.51 4.23
N THR A 136 8.29 -14.80 4.03
CA THR A 136 7.40 -14.05 3.15
C THR A 136 6.53 -13.09 3.95
N LEU A 137 6.38 -11.86 3.47
CA LEU A 137 5.39 -10.92 3.95
C LEU A 137 4.11 -11.03 3.12
N LEU A 138 2.96 -10.96 3.79
CA LEU A 138 1.62 -10.84 3.20
C LEU A 138 0.86 -9.70 3.92
N SER A 139 -0.15 -9.15 3.26
CA SER A 139 -1.15 -8.26 3.88
C SER A 139 -2.55 -8.87 3.80
N PHE A 140 -3.26 -8.91 4.93
CA PHE A 140 -4.61 -9.40 4.99
C PHE A 140 -5.59 -8.35 4.42
N PRO A 141 -6.52 -8.71 3.53
CA PRO A 141 -7.41 -7.75 2.86
C PRO A 141 -8.29 -6.99 3.86
N SER A 142 -8.30 -5.67 3.73
CA SER A 142 -9.16 -4.80 4.55
C SER A 142 -10.42 -4.39 3.83
N ARG A 143 -11.52 -4.21 4.58
CA ARG A 143 -12.75 -3.59 4.08
C ARG A 143 -12.57 -2.13 3.66
N ARG A 144 -11.43 -1.51 4.01
CA ARG A 144 -11.06 -0.15 3.56
C ARG A 144 -10.67 -0.06 2.09
N SER A 145 -10.33 -1.18 1.44
CA SER A 145 -9.87 -1.21 0.04
C SER A 145 -10.53 -2.30 -0.81
N THR A 146 -11.15 -3.31 -0.19
CA THR A 146 -11.75 -4.44 -0.91
C THR A 146 -13.26 -4.26 -1.03
N LEU A 147 -13.80 -4.49 -2.24
CA LEU A 147 -15.25 -4.53 -2.46
C LEU A 147 -15.93 -5.47 -1.46
N PRO A 148 -17.07 -5.09 -0.83
CA PRO A 148 -17.73 -5.93 0.17
C PRO A 148 -18.06 -7.33 -0.30
N GLU A 149 -18.46 -7.48 -1.57
CA GLU A 149 -18.87 -8.74 -2.18
C GLU A 149 -17.67 -9.68 -2.41
N LEU A 150 -16.50 -9.14 -2.76
CA LEU A 150 -15.25 -9.89 -2.91
C LEU A 150 -14.50 -10.14 -1.60
N ASN A 151 -14.77 -9.33 -0.57
CA ASN A 151 -13.97 -9.29 0.65
C ASN A 151 -13.81 -10.66 1.33
N ALA A 152 -14.88 -11.44 1.44
CA ALA A 152 -14.82 -12.76 2.07
C ALA A 152 -13.96 -13.74 1.25
N ALA A 153 -14.14 -13.76 -0.07
CA ALA A 153 -13.41 -14.65 -0.98
C ALA A 153 -11.91 -14.28 -1.02
N THR A 154 -11.57 -13.00 -1.21
CA THR A 154 -10.16 -12.54 -1.20
C THR A 154 -9.46 -12.85 0.13
N ARG A 155 -10.17 -12.72 1.26
CA ARG A 155 -9.61 -13.11 2.58
C ARG A 155 -9.32 -14.60 2.67
N ASN A 156 -10.21 -15.46 2.16
CA ASN A 156 -9.97 -16.91 2.12
C ASN A 156 -8.79 -17.26 1.20
N GLU A 157 -8.66 -16.59 0.06
CA GLU A 157 -7.56 -16.82 -0.89
C GLU A 157 -6.21 -16.40 -0.30
N ILE A 158 -6.13 -15.25 0.40
CA ILE A 158 -4.91 -14.84 1.10
C ILE A 158 -4.53 -15.82 2.21
N ILE A 159 -5.50 -16.37 2.96
CA ILE A 159 -5.22 -17.42 3.95
C ILE A 159 -4.75 -18.72 3.28
N SER A 160 -5.33 -19.08 2.13
CA SER A 160 -4.94 -20.26 1.36
C SER A 160 -3.53 -20.13 0.81
N LEU A 161 -3.17 -18.94 0.29
CA LEU A 161 -1.81 -18.61 -0.12
C LEU A 161 -0.83 -18.65 1.04
N ALA A 162 -1.16 -18.02 2.17
CA ALA A 162 -0.35 -18.06 3.39
C ALA A 162 -0.09 -19.50 3.85
N THR A 163 -1.11 -20.34 3.78
CA THR A 163 -1.06 -21.77 4.10
C THR A 163 -0.12 -22.53 3.16
N ALA A 164 -0.19 -22.26 1.86
CA ALA A 164 0.70 -22.85 0.87
C ALA A 164 2.17 -22.43 1.08
N ILE A 165 2.42 -21.15 1.33
CA ILE A 165 3.79 -20.64 1.56
C ILE A 165 4.37 -21.16 2.88
N ALA A 166 3.54 -21.29 3.92
CA ALA A 166 3.95 -21.75 5.24
C ALA A 166 4.53 -23.17 5.29
N THR A 167 4.36 -23.97 4.23
CA THR A 167 5.04 -25.27 4.12
C THR A 167 6.52 -25.15 3.77
N PHE A 168 6.94 -24.01 3.20
CA PHE A 168 8.28 -23.76 2.70
C PHE A 168 9.07 -22.84 3.65
N GLU A 169 8.43 -21.79 4.15
CA GLU A 169 9.08 -20.75 4.93
C GLU A 169 8.12 -20.01 5.87
N PRO A 170 8.64 -19.24 6.84
CA PRO A 170 7.80 -18.40 7.70
C PRO A 170 7.01 -17.36 6.92
N VAL A 171 5.76 -17.13 7.35
CA VAL A 171 4.84 -16.13 6.79
C VAL A 171 4.51 -15.08 7.84
N ARG A 172 4.65 -13.81 7.47
CA ARG A 172 4.29 -12.65 8.29
C ARG A 172 3.08 -11.97 7.66
N LEU A 173 1.90 -12.25 8.21
CA LEU A 173 0.62 -11.75 7.70
C LEU A 173 0.22 -10.47 8.45
N HIS A 174 0.52 -9.32 7.85
CA HIS A 174 0.14 -8.02 8.37
C HIS A 174 -1.38 -7.86 8.28
N THR A 175 -2.02 -7.51 9.38
CA THR A 175 -3.48 -7.52 9.51
C THR A 175 -3.91 -6.33 10.34
N ARG A 176 -4.97 -5.62 9.92
CA ARG A 176 -5.54 -4.55 10.76
C ARG A 176 -6.00 -5.09 12.12
N PRO A 177 -5.82 -4.33 13.22
CA PRO A 177 -6.22 -4.80 14.56
C PRO A 177 -7.64 -5.37 14.61
N GLU A 178 -8.58 -4.70 13.95
CA GLU A 178 -9.99 -5.08 13.88
C GLU A 178 -10.25 -6.36 13.07
N ASP A 179 -9.34 -6.73 12.16
CA ASP A 179 -9.46 -7.89 11.27
C ASP A 179 -8.74 -9.15 11.83
N ILE A 180 -7.91 -9.00 12.87
CA ILE A 180 -7.17 -10.12 13.49
C ILE A 180 -8.08 -11.28 13.91
N PRO A 181 -9.22 -11.08 14.61
CA PRO A 181 -10.08 -12.19 15.00
C PRO A 181 -10.60 -12.99 13.79
N GLN A 182 -10.88 -12.31 12.67
CA GLN A 182 -11.34 -12.95 11.46
C GLN A 182 -10.21 -13.71 10.75
N ALA A 183 -9.03 -13.11 10.62
CA ALA A 183 -7.86 -13.79 10.04
C ALA A 183 -7.51 -15.06 10.84
N GLN A 184 -7.53 -14.97 12.18
CA GLN A 184 -7.31 -16.11 13.07
C GLN A 184 -8.37 -17.20 12.85
N ALA A 185 -9.65 -16.84 12.82
CA ALA A 185 -10.74 -17.80 12.61
C ALA A 185 -10.65 -18.51 11.25
N LEU A 186 -10.20 -17.83 10.19
CA LEU A 186 -9.98 -18.44 8.89
C LEU A 186 -8.79 -19.41 8.89
N LEU A 187 -7.69 -19.02 9.56
CA LEU A 187 -6.54 -19.89 9.71
C LEU A 187 -6.84 -21.12 10.58
N ASP A 188 -7.69 -21.00 11.60
CA ASP A 188 -8.11 -22.13 12.44
C ASP A 188 -8.96 -23.16 11.70
N LYS A 189 -9.59 -22.76 10.59
CA LYS A 189 -10.28 -23.67 9.67
C LYS A 189 -9.32 -24.45 8.76
N GLN A 190 -8.05 -24.06 8.67
CA GLN A 190 -7.06 -24.74 7.84
C GLN A 190 -6.53 -25.98 8.56
N THR A 191 -7.26 -27.09 8.44
CA THR A 191 -6.94 -28.36 9.12
C THR A 191 -5.85 -29.18 8.43
N THR A 192 -5.36 -28.74 7.27
CA THR A 192 -4.34 -29.44 6.47
C THR A 192 -2.91 -29.17 6.94
N LEU A 193 -2.68 -28.11 7.72
CA LEU A 193 -1.35 -27.78 8.25
C LEU A 193 -1.01 -28.63 9.47
N SER A 194 0.22 -29.13 9.51
CA SER A 194 0.82 -29.61 10.76
C SER A 194 0.97 -28.46 11.77
N SER A 195 1.09 -28.77 13.06
CA SER A 195 1.30 -27.75 14.10
C SER A 195 2.54 -26.88 13.83
N GLN A 196 3.59 -27.46 13.25
CA GLN A 196 4.80 -26.71 12.86
C GLN A 196 4.53 -25.74 11.71
N GLN A 197 3.86 -26.18 10.65
CA GLN A 197 3.51 -25.30 9.52
C GLN A 197 2.52 -24.21 9.95
N ARG A 198 1.59 -24.52 10.85
CA ARG A 198 0.68 -23.53 11.43
C ARG A 198 1.45 -22.46 12.20
N ALA A 199 2.49 -22.85 12.95
CA ALA A 199 3.36 -21.93 13.68
C ALA A 199 4.24 -21.05 12.77
N ASN A 200 4.42 -21.43 11.50
CA ASN A 200 5.11 -20.59 10.52
C ASN A 200 4.30 -19.33 10.15
N ILE A 201 2.99 -19.30 10.37
CA ILE A 201 2.14 -18.14 10.07
C ILE A 201 1.98 -17.26 11.31
N THR A 202 2.55 -16.07 11.27
CA THR A 202 2.42 -15.06 12.33
C THR A 202 1.50 -13.93 11.88
N LEU A 203 0.43 -13.68 12.62
CA LEU A 203 -0.39 -12.47 12.47
C LEU A 203 0.33 -11.28 13.09
N ILE A 204 0.48 -10.20 12.33
CA ILE A 204 1.12 -8.96 12.79
C ILE A 204 0.10 -7.82 12.71
N SER A 205 -0.22 -7.21 13.84
CA SER A 205 -1.12 -6.05 13.90
C SER A 205 -0.48 -4.84 13.20
N ALA A 206 -1.05 -4.40 12.07
CA ALA A 206 -0.55 -3.27 11.29
C ALA A 206 -1.69 -2.55 10.54
N PRO A 207 -1.61 -1.23 10.30
CA PRO A 207 -2.62 -0.46 9.57
C PRO A 207 -2.54 -0.68 8.05
N THR A 208 -2.68 -1.93 7.61
CA THR A 208 -2.66 -2.27 6.18
C THR A 208 -4.05 -2.09 5.58
N ASN A 209 -4.18 -1.30 4.51
CA ASN A 209 -5.46 -1.19 3.78
C ASN A 209 -5.46 -2.09 2.57
N HIS A 210 -4.42 -2.02 1.74
CA HIS A 210 -4.22 -2.87 0.58
C HIS A 210 -3.68 -4.25 0.96
N CYS A 211 -4.06 -5.29 0.22
CA CYS A 211 -3.37 -6.59 0.29
C CYS A 211 -2.07 -6.64 -0.55
N TRP A 212 -1.79 -5.57 -1.30
CA TRP A 212 -0.69 -5.42 -2.25
C TRP A 212 0.66 -5.10 -1.58
N ILE A 213 1.14 -5.99 -0.71
CA ILE A 213 2.39 -5.75 0.04
C ILE A 213 3.63 -5.72 -0.85
N ARG A 214 3.57 -6.28 -2.06
CA ARG A 214 4.62 -6.14 -3.09
C ARG A 214 4.89 -4.68 -3.41
N ASP A 215 3.84 -3.87 -3.47
CA ASP A 215 3.90 -2.48 -3.91
C ASP A 215 4.01 -1.50 -2.73
N THR A 216 3.34 -1.84 -1.62
CA THR A 216 3.27 -0.99 -0.41
C THR A 216 4.35 -1.30 0.61
N GLY A 217 4.98 -2.47 0.53
CA GLY A 217 5.99 -2.96 1.46
C GLY A 217 7.42 -2.54 1.08
N PRO A 218 8.39 -2.84 1.95
CA PRO A 218 9.79 -2.54 1.70
C PRO A 218 10.45 -3.57 0.78
N VAL A 219 11.42 -3.14 -0.02
CA VAL A 219 12.22 -4.02 -0.89
C VAL A 219 13.55 -4.33 -0.21
N TYR A 220 13.72 -5.58 0.25
CA TYR A 220 14.93 -6.00 0.97
C TYR A 220 16.12 -6.15 0.02
N ILE A 221 17.29 -5.69 0.48
CA ILE A 221 18.53 -5.59 -0.29
C ILE A 221 19.73 -5.95 0.59
N ARG A 222 20.87 -6.22 -0.04
CA ARG A 222 22.15 -6.49 0.62
C ARG A 222 23.13 -5.37 0.32
N ALA A 223 24.08 -5.13 1.22
CA ALA A 223 25.22 -4.27 0.90
C ALA A 223 26.01 -4.89 -0.26
N ALA A 224 26.55 -4.03 -1.14
CA ALA A 224 27.45 -4.49 -2.20
C ALA A 224 28.79 -5.04 -1.63
N ASP A 225 29.23 -4.51 -0.48
CA ASP A 225 30.34 -5.08 0.28
C ASP A 225 29.88 -6.35 1.01
N ALA A 226 30.37 -7.50 0.56
CA ALA A 226 30.03 -8.79 1.14
C ALA A 226 30.50 -8.95 2.61
N ALA A 227 31.41 -8.12 3.10
CA ALA A 227 31.80 -8.10 4.51
C ALA A 227 30.73 -7.48 5.42
N ASP A 228 29.89 -6.58 4.88
CA ASP A 228 28.79 -5.98 5.60
C ASP A 228 27.62 -6.97 5.69
N LYS A 229 27.29 -7.38 6.92
CA LYS A 229 26.21 -8.32 7.23
C LYS A 229 24.94 -7.62 7.71
N THR A 230 24.91 -6.29 7.68
CA THR A 230 23.74 -5.50 8.04
C THR A 230 22.61 -5.78 7.06
N ARG A 231 21.39 -5.88 7.58
CA ARG A 231 20.19 -6.05 6.77
C ARG A 231 19.69 -4.69 6.32
N TYR A 232 19.35 -4.57 5.04
CA TYR A 232 18.87 -3.32 4.46
C TYR A 232 17.53 -3.55 3.76
N ALA A 233 16.68 -2.54 3.75
CA ALA A 233 15.48 -2.54 2.93
C ALA A 233 15.15 -1.12 2.46
N ILE A 234 14.73 -1.01 1.20
CA ILE A 234 14.38 0.24 0.56
C ILE A 234 12.92 0.55 0.85
N ASP A 235 12.65 1.79 1.21
CA ASP A 235 11.31 2.37 1.14
C ASP A 235 11.22 3.25 -0.10
N PHE A 236 10.52 2.76 -1.12
CA PHE A 236 10.32 3.43 -2.41
C PHE A 236 9.16 4.44 -2.40
N ARG A 237 8.69 4.89 -1.24
CA ARG A 237 7.73 5.99 -1.12
C ARG A 237 6.48 5.79 -1.99
N PHE A 238 5.83 4.66 -1.78
CA PHE A 238 4.59 4.27 -2.45
C PHE A 238 3.64 5.47 -2.59
N CYS A 239 3.01 5.60 -3.76
CA CYS A 239 2.22 6.78 -4.09
C CYS A 239 0.84 6.45 -4.70
N GLU A 240 0.28 5.29 -4.35
CA GLU A 240 -1.03 4.85 -4.85
C GLU A 240 -1.05 4.76 -6.37
N TRP A 241 -0.01 4.12 -6.91
CA TRP A 241 0.22 3.93 -8.35
C TRP A 241 0.02 5.24 -9.14
N GLY A 242 0.65 6.32 -8.66
CA GLY A 242 0.57 7.65 -9.28
C GLY A 242 -0.67 8.46 -8.88
N GLN A 243 -1.09 8.35 -7.62
CA GLN A 243 -2.28 9.00 -7.06
C GLN A 243 -3.57 8.58 -7.78
N LYS A 244 -3.63 7.31 -8.20
CA LYS A 244 -4.83 6.70 -8.76
C LYS A 244 -5.65 6.14 -7.61
N THR A 245 -6.57 6.96 -7.11
CA THR A 245 -7.55 6.54 -6.11
C THR A 245 -8.71 5.79 -6.78
N SER A 246 -9.48 5.03 -6.00
CA SER A 246 -10.72 4.40 -6.49
C SER A 246 -11.66 5.38 -7.17
N GLU A 247 -11.78 6.62 -6.67
CA GLU A 247 -12.54 7.70 -7.33
C GLU A 247 -11.95 8.11 -8.70
N ARG A 248 -10.63 8.07 -8.87
CA ARG A 248 -9.98 8.38 -10.15
C ARG A 248 -9.99 7.20 -11.12
N ILE A 249 -10.03 5.97 -10.61
CA ILE A 249 -10.03 4.73 -11.42
C ILE A 249 -11.45 4.32 -11.81
N TYR A 250 -12.45 4.53 -10.95
CA TYR A 250 -13.84 4.09 -11.15
C TYR A 250 -14.89 5.20 -10.96
N GLY A 251 -14.50 6.47 -10.82
CA GLY A 251 -15.42 7.62 -10.71
C GLY A 251 -15.75 8.32 -12.05
N ALA A 252 -16.19 9.58 -12.01
CA ALA A 252 -16.73 10.28 -13.20
C ALA A 252 -15.68 10.70 -14.25
N SER A 253 -14.38 10.57 -13.95
CA SER A 253 -13.26 11.06 -14.78
C SER A 253 -12.28 9.93 -15.18
N VAL A 254 -12.82 8.81 -15.67
CA VAL A 254 -12.08 7.54 -15.85
C VAL A 254 -11.47 7.32 -17.25
N SER A 255 -10.49 6.43 -17.34
CA SER A 255 -9.93 5.97 -18.61
C SER A 255 -11.00 5.23 -19.44
N PRO A 256 -10.92 5.19 -20.78
CA PRO A 256 -11.92 4.50 -21.61
C PRO A 256 -12.11 3.02 -21.27
N ALA A 257 -11.05 2.34 -20.79
CA ALA A 257 -11.12 0.95 -20.35
C ALA A 257 -11.90 0.81 -19.03
N ALA A 258 -11.60 1.65 -18.04
CA ALA A 258 -12.33 1.66 -16.79
C ALA A 258 -13.78 2.16 -16.92
N ALA A 259 -14.04 3.10 -17.84
CA ALA A 259 -15.38 3.53 -18.21
C ALA A 259 -16.20 2.35 -18.76
N LYS A 260 -15.60 1.56 -19.66
CA LYS A 260 -16.23 0.37 -20.24
C LYS A 260 -16.42 -0.74 -19.19
N ALA A 261 -15.48 -0.91 -18.26
CA ALA A 261 -15.65 -1.82 -17.12
C ALA A 261 -16.81 -1.37 -16.21
N LEU A 262 -16.93 -0.07 -15.94
CA LEU A 262 -18.02 0.50 -15.13
C LEU A 262 -19.39 0.40 -15.82
N GLU A 263 -19.45 0.57 -17.15
CA GLU A 263 -20.67 0.37 -17.94
C GLU A 263 -21.19 -1.07 -17.86
N ARG A 264 -20.27 -2.04 -17.86
CA ARG A 264 -20.62 -3.47 -17.81
C ARG A 264 -20.85 -3.96 -16.39
N SER A 265 -20.17 -3.35 -15.43
CA SER A 265 -20.12 -3.77 -14.04
C SER A 265 -20.25 -2.55 -13.10
N PRO A 266 -21.49 -2.02 -12.94
CA PRO A 266 -21.75 -0.83 -12.14
C PRO A 266 -21.31 -0.97 -10.68
N GLN A 267 -21.15 -2.18 -10.16
CA GLN A 267 -20.67 -2.44 -8.79
C GLN A 267 -19.25 -1.92 -8.53
N TYR A 268 -18.43 -1.67 -9.57
CA TYR A 268 -17.14 -1.00 -9.38
C TYR A 268 -17.29 0.45 -8.87
N ALA A 269 -18.47 1.08 -9.02
CA ALA A 269 -18.79 2.35 -8.37
C ALA A 269 -18.87 2.24 -6.84
N GLU A 270 -19.08 1.02 -6.31
CA GLU A 270 -19.21 0.75 -4.88
C GLU A 270 -17.88 0.40 -4.21
N TRP A 271 -16.76 0.50 -4.95
CA TRP A 271 -15.44 0.34 -4.35
C TRP A 271 -15.23 1.34 -3.21
N PRO A 272 -14.69 0.90 -2.06
CA PRO A 272 -14.41 1.81 -0.96
C PRO A 272 -13.55 3.00 -1.41
N VAL A 273 -13.98 4.20 -1.04
CA VAL A 273 -13.17 5.41 -1.19
C VAL A 273 -12.26 5.52 0.03
N MET A 274 -10.95 5.50 -0.22
CA MET A 274 -9.97 5.68 0.84
C MET A 274 -9.93 7.14 1.28
N ASP A 275 -10.06 7.36 2.59
CA ASP A 275 -9.90 8.68 3.18
C ASP A 275 -8.42 9.08 3.32
N ASP A 276 -8.17 10.34 3.67
CA ASP A 276 -6.79 10.86 3.81
C ASP A 276 -5.97 10.08 4.85
N GLU A 277 -6.61 9.47 5.84
CA GLU A 277 -5.92 8.62 6.83
C GLU A 277 -5.45 7.32 6.19
N ALA A 278 -6.34 6.59 5.50
CA ALA A 278 -6.00 5.36 4.79
C ALA A 278 -4.90 5.58 3.74
N MET A 279 -4.97 6.70 3.02
CA MET A 279 -3.93 7.08 2.04
C MET A 279 -2.58 7.32 2.73
N ARG A 280 -2.55 8.02 3.87
CA ARG A 280 -1.31 8.19 4.65
C ARG A 280 -0.78 6.86 5.18
N GLU A 281 -1.66 5.99 5.68
CA GLU A 281 -1.28 4.65 6.15
C GLU A 281 -0.60 3.84 5.04
N ASN A 282 -1.15 3.82 3.83
CA ASN A 282 -0.59 3.07 2.69
C ASN A 282 0.77 3.61 2.26
N THR A 283 0.91 4.93 2.12
CA THR A 283 2.18 5.56 1.72
C THR A 283 3.29 5.44 2.78
N ALA A 284 2.93 5.19 4.04
CA ALA A 284 3.86 4.97 5.15
C ALA A 284 4.11 3.48 5.45
N PHE A 285 3.42 2.57 4.76
CA PHE A 285 3.32 1.16 5.18
C PHE A 285 4.67 0.44 5.20
N ALA A 286 5.53 0.67 4.20
CA ALA A 286 6.89 0.12 4.17
C ALA A 286 7.69 0.46 5.43
N GLY A 287 7.63 1.72 5.90
CA GLY A 287 8.26 2.15 7.15
C GLY A 287 7.69 1.41 8.37
N VAL A 288 6.36 1.26 8.44
CA VAL A 288 5.69 0.53 9.54
C VAL A 288 6.11 -0.93 9.58
N VAL A 289 6.21 -1.60 8.43
CA VAL A 289 6.69 -2.99 8.34
C VAL A 289 8.10 -3.12 8.92
N LEU A 290 9.00 -2.20 8.59
CA LEU A 290 10.38 -2.21 9.09
C LEU A 290 10.46 -1.91 10.60
N ASP A 291 9.64 -0.97 11.09
CA ASP A 291 9.56 -0.68 12.52
C ASP A 291 9.07 -1.92 13.31
N LEU A 292 8.01 -2.57 12.83
CA LEU A 292 7.47 -3.79 13.45
C LEU A 292 8.43 -5.00 13.37
N GLU A 293 9.23 -5.09 12.30
CA GLU A 293 10.28 -6.12 12.22
C GLU A 293 11.39 -5.86 13.24
N ASN A 294 11.77 -4.60 13.43
CA ASN A 294 12.82 -4.20 14.37
C ASN A 294 12.35 -4.25 15.84
N GLU A 295 11.07 -4.04 16.13
CA GLU A 295 10.52 -4.20 17.49
C GLU A 295 10.65 -5.63 18.01
N LYS A 296 10.69 -6.64 17.13
CA LYS A 296 10.75 -8.05 17.50
C LYS A 296 12.17 -8.60 17.65
N THR A 297 13.20 -7.79 17.36
CA THR A 297 14.59 -8.24 17.47
C THR A 297 15.29 -7.65 18.68
N ASP A 298 15.70 -8.53 19.61
CA ASP A 298 16.58 -8.16 20.73
C ASP A 298 18.06 -8.09 20.29
N ALA A 299 18.39 -8.66 19.12
CA ALA A 299 19.74 -8.67 18.59
C ALA A 299 19.96 -7.49 17.64
N VAL A 300 20.90 -6.61 17.99
CA VAL A 300 21.36 -5.49 17.15
C VAL A 300 21.76 -5.96 15.74
N ALA A 301 22.27 -7.19 15.60
CA ALA A 301 22.68 -7.78 14.33
C ALA A 301 21.53 -8.12 13.36
N ASP A 302 20.29 -8.22 13.85
CA ASP A 302 19.12 -8.59 13.04
C ASP A 302 18.25 -7.38 12.64
N VAL A 303 18.61 -6.18 13.11
CA VAL A 303 17.96 -4.92 12.76
C VAL A 303 18.06 -4.66 11.27
N VAL A 304 16.94 -4.28 10.66
CA VAL A 304 16.85 -3.84 9.26
C VAL A 304 17.00 -2.33 9.20
N VAL A 305 18.05 -1.87 8.52
CA VAL A 305 18.29 -0.46 8.26
C VAL A 305 17.49 -0.02 7.04
N ARG A 306 16.59 0.95 7.25
CA ARG A 306 15.79 1.56 6.18
C ARG A 306 16.67 2.43 5.29
N VAL A 307 16.63 2.16 3.99
CA VAL A 307 17.27 2.95 2.94
C VAL A 307 16.20 3.83 2.28
N GLN A 308 16.40 5.14 2.30
CA GLN A 308 15.49 6.10 1.69
C GLN A 308 15.96 6.48 0.29
N THR A 309 15.00 6.78 -0.59
CA THR A 309 15.23 7.31 -1.93
C THR A 309 14.18 8.37 -2.26
N ASP A 310 14.47 9.19 -3.27
CA ASP A 310 13.51 10.17 -3.81
C ASP A 310 12.65 9.56 -4.93
N ILE A 311 13.02 8.36 -5.42
CA ILE A 311 12.23 7.60 -6.40
C ILE A 311 10.95 7.10 -5.74
N ARG A 312 9.82 7.36 -6.41
CA ARG A 312 8.55 6.70 -6.16
C ARG A 312 8.43 5.50 -7.07
N LEU A 313 8.29 4.33 -6.48
CA LEU A 313 8.23 3.08 -7.22
C LEU A 313 7.51 2.02 -6.40
N GLU A 314 6.92 1.06 -7.09
CA GLU A 314 6.29 -0.12 -6.54
C GLU A 314 7.12 -1.38 -6.81
N GLY A 315 7.19 -2.32 -5.85
CA GLY A 315 7.98 -3.54 -6.01
C GLY A 315 7.55 -4.40 -7.22
N GLY A 316 6.27 -4.39 -7.62
CA GLY A 316 5.80 -5.10 -8.82
C GLY A 316 6.30 -4.48 -10.13
N GLY A 317 6.78 -3.24 -10.09
CA GLY A 317 7.46 -2.58 -11.19
C GLY A 317 8.93 -2.97 -11.36
N ILE A 318 9.49 -3.79 -10.47
CA ILE A 318 10.88 -4.25 -10.50
C ILE A 318 10.94 -5.73 -10.86
N GLU A 319 11.79 -6.07 -11.83
CA GLU A 319 12.22 -7.44 -12.06
C GLU A 319 13.76 -7.48 -12.23
N VAL A 320 14.45 -8.29 -11.41
CA VAL A 320 15.92 -8.39 -11.38
C VAL A 320 16.40 -9.84 -11.39
N ASP A 321 17.54 -10.09 -12.05
CA ASP A 321 18.17 -11.41 -12.10
C ASP A 321 19.16 -11.67 -10.95
N GLY A 322 19.46 -10.66 -10.13
CA GLY A 322 20.49 -10.71 -9.09
C GLY A 322 21.93 -10.70 -9.60
N GLU A 323 22.15 -10.55 -10.91
CA GLU A 323 23.47 -10.49 -11.56
C GLU A 323 23.71 -9.17 -12.32
N GLY A 324 22.87 -8.17 -12.06
CA GLY A 324 23.03 -6.80 -12.52
C GLY A 324 22.10 -6.40 -13.66
N THR A 325 21.12 -7.23 -14.00
CA THR A 325 20.11 -6.93 -15.03
C THR A 325 18.81 -6.49 -14.38
N PHE A 326 18.21 -5.43 -14.94
CA PHE A 326 16.93 -4.88 -14.53
C PHE A 326 15.96 -4.88 -15.71
N MET A 327 14.73 -5.31 -15.46
CA MET A 327 13.62 -5.25 -16.40
C MET A 327 12.48 -4.45 -15.78
N ALA A 328 11.89 -3.54 -16.56
CA ALA A 328 10.67 -2.83 -16.18
C ALA A 328 9.96 -2.23 -17.39
N THR A 329 8.72 -1.81 -17.18
CA THR A 329 8.00 -0.95 -18.13
C THR A 329 8.29 0.52 -17.86
N GLU A 330 8.44 1.32 -18.91
CA GLU A 330 8.64 2.77 -18.77
C GLU A 330 7.39 3.44 -18.17
N SER A 331 6.19 2.99 -18.57
CA SER A 331 4.94 3.59 -18.12
C SER A 331 4.68 3.49 -16.61
N SER A 332 5.26 2.49 -15.92
CA SER A 332 5.07 2.29 -14.48
C SER A 332 6.08 3.01 -13.60
N ILE A 333 7.20 3.49 -14.15
CA ILE A 333 8.28 4.14 -13.38
C ILE A 333 8.55 5.56 -13.87
N ILE A 334 8.58 5.77 -15.19
CA ILE A 334 9.00 7.01 -15.81
C ILE A 334 7.80 7.93 -16.04
N GLY A 335 7.92 9.19 -15.65
CA GLY A 335 6.93 10.24 -15.91
C GLY A 335 6.33 10.83 -14.63
N ASP A 336 5.63 11.95 -14.81
CA ASP A 336 5.29 12.85 -13.70
C ASP A 336 4.29 12.26 -12.69
N ALA A 337 3.50 11.25 -13.09
CA ALA A 337 2.60 10.57 -12.17
C ALA A 337 3.34 9.85 -11.04
N ARG A 338 4.52 9.27 -11.34
CA ARG A 338 5.39 8.64 -10.36
C ARG A 338 6.52 9.57 -9.94
N ASN A 339 7.34 10.01 -10.89
CA ASN A 339 8.64 10.62 -10.63
C ASN A 339 8.73 11.99 -11.29
N ALA A 340 7.88 12.92 -10.83
CA ALA A 340 7.81 14.30 -11.34
C ALA A 340 9.17 15.00 -11.31
N GLY A 341 9.61 15.47 -12.49
CA GLY A 341 10.87 16.19 -12.66
C GLY A 341 12.14 15.33 -12.64
N LEU A 342 12.03 13.99 -12.55
CA LEU A 342 13.19 13.08 -12.67
C LEU A 342 13.29 12.54 -14.10
N GLY A 343 14.47 12.69 -14.71
CA GLY A 343 14.80 12.09 -15.98
C GLY A 343 15.11 10.60 -15.86
N LYS A 344 14.93 9.85 -16.96
CA LYS A 344 15.22 8.41 -17.01
C LYS A 344 16.65 8.06 -16.57
N ALA A 345 17.65 8.85 -16.96
CA ALA A 345 19.04 8.62 -16.56
C ALA A 345 19.28 8.82 -15.05
N GLU A 346 18.53 9.72 -14.39
CA GLU A 346 18.61 9.92 -12.95
C GLU A 346 17.97 8.75 -12.20
N VAL A 347 16.85 8.25 -12.72
CA VAL A 347 16.20 7.03 -12.23
C VAL A 347 17.14 5.82 -12.37
N GLU A 348 17.75 5.61 -13.54
CA GLU A 348 18.71 4.53 -13.76
C GLU A 348 19.93 4.62 -12.84
N ALA A 349 20.48 5.82 -12.62
CA ALA A 349 21.63 6.00 -11.73
C ALA A 349 21.32 5.61 -10.28
N GLU A 350 20.16 6.03 -9.76
CA GLU A 350 19.75 5.72 -8.40
C GLU A 350 19.31 4.26 -8.25
N LEU A 351 18.59 3.69 -9.22
CA LEU A 351 18.28 2.25 -9.22
C LEU A 351 19.54 1.39 -9.35
N GLY A 352 20.53 1.82 -10.13
CA GLY A 352 21.82 1.13 -10.22
C GLY A 352 22.55 1.09 -8.87
N ARG A 353 22.51 2.19 -8.11
CA ARG A 353 23.04 2.26 -6.75
C ARG A 353 22.26 1.39 -5.76
N LEU A 354 20.94 1.42 -5.82
CA LEU A 354 20.04 0.77 -4.86
C LEU A 354 19.89 -0.74 -5.09
N LEU A 355 19.92 -1.18 -6.34
CA LEU A 355 19.63 -2.57 -6.72
C LEU A 355 20.87 -3.31 -7.25
N GLY A 356 21.99 -2.61 -7.45
CA GLY A 356 23.23 -3.22 -7.97
C GLY A 356 23.14 -3.58 -9.45
N VAL A 357 22.27 -2.91 -10.19
CA VAL A 357 22.00 -3.17 -11.61
C VAL A 357 22.80 -2.22 -12.50
N SER A 358 23.23 -2.71 -13.66
CA SER A 358 24.04 -1.96 -14.63
C SER A 358 23.52 -2.09 -16.06
N THR A 359 22.66 -3.07 -16.33
CA THR A 359 21.99 -3.25 -17.62
C THR A 359 20.49 -3.09 -17.43
N PHE A 360 19.91 -2.10 -18.10
CA PHE A 360 18.48 -1.79 -18.04
C PHE A 360 17.79 -2.20 -19.33
N ILE A 361 16.75 -3.02 -19.21
CA ILE A 361 15.89 -3.44 -20.32
C ILE A 361 14.52 -2.85 -20.07
N TRP A 362 14.17 -1.86 -20.90
CA TRP A 362 12.92 -1.11 -20.78
C TRP A 362 11.92 -1.55 -21.84
N PHE A 363 10.70 -1.84 -21.39
CA PHE A 363 9.55 -2.07 -22.25
C PHE A 363 8.66 -0.82 -22.26
N PRO A 364 7.96 -0.49 -23.35
CA PRO A 364 7.13 0.72 -23.38
C PRO A 364 6.01 0.77 -22.33
N GLY A 365 5.33 -0.37 -22.08
CA GLY A 365 4.14 -0.43 -21.22
C GLY A 365 3.00 0.48 -21.69
N ARG A 366 1.97 0.75 -20.86
CA ARG A 366 0.84 1.64 -21.19
C ARG A 366 0.35 2.41 -19.97
N VAL A 367 0.27 3.73 -20.09
CA VAL A 367 -0.34 4.57 -19.05
C VAL A 367 -1.86 4.41 -19.06
N GLY A 368 -2.44 4.15 -17.90
CA GLY A 368 -3.89 4.10 -17.65
C GLY A 368 -4.61 2.88 -18.23
N LEU A 369 -3.86 1.88 -18.73
CA LEU A 369 -4.45 0.60 -19.14
C LEU A 369 -4.95 -0.17 -17.92
N ASP A 370 -4.14 -0.20 -16.87
CA ASP A 370 -4.48 -0.68 -15.53
C ASP A 370 -3.97 0.33 -14.47
N VAL A 371 -4.25 0.06 -13.19
CA VAL A 371 -3.84 0.95 -12.08
C VAL A 371 -2.33 1.08 -11.98
N THR A 372 -1.59 0.02 -12.28
CA THR A 372 -0.14 -0.07 -12.15
C THR A 372 0.62 0.56 -13.32
N ASP A 373 -0.08 0.90 -14.41
CA ASP A 373 0.52 1.30 -15.69
C ASP A 373 1.38 0.18 -16.31
N VAL A 374 0.86 -1.06 -16.30
CA VAL A 374 1.53 -2.27 -16.80
C VAL A 374 2.78 -2.59 -16.00
N HIS A 375 2.64 -3.07 -14.76
CA HIS A 375 3.76 -3.62 -14.00
C HIS A 375 4.41 -4.80 -14.71
N ILE A 376 5.73 -4.91 -14.56
CA ILE A 376 6.51 -5.96 -15.24
C ILE A 376 6.22 -7.35 -14.67
N ASP A 377 5.83 -7.44 -13.40
CA ASP A 377 5.62 -8.71 -12.70
C ASP A 377 4.40 -9.52 -13.19
N ALA A 378 3.50 -8.89 -13.95
CA ALA A 378 2.40 -9.55 -14.65
C ALA A 378 2.77 -9.97 -16.07
N GLU A 379 3.90 -9.50 -16.59
CA GLU A 379 4.27 -9.56 -18.01
C GLU A 379 5.51 -10.41 -18.27
N VAL A 380 6.59 -10.24 -17.49
CA VAL A 380 7.86 -10.97 -17.65
C VAL A 380 8.48 -11.23 -16.30
N ARG A 381 8.95 -12.47 -16.08
CA ARG A 381 9.70 -12.84 -14.86
C ARG A 381 10.94 -13.65 -15.21
N PHE A 382 12.02 -13.41 -14.47
CA PHE A 382 13.17 -14.31 -14.43
C PHE A 382 12.79 -15.60 -13.71
N VAL A 383 13.10 -16.72 -14.34
CA VAL A 383 13.13 -18.02 -13.65
C VAL A 383 14.51 -18.25 -13.04
N ARG A 384 15.55 -17.79 -13.73
CA ARG A 384 16.96 -17.78 -13.35
C ARG A 384 17.71 -16.82 -14.28
N PRO A 385 18.95 -16.39 -13.97
CA PRO A 385 19.71 -15.51 -14.86
C PRO A 385 19.79 -16.05 -16.30
N GLY A 386 19.42 -15.21 -17.26
CA GLY A 386 19.35 -15.54 -18.69
C GLY A 386 18.09 -16.31 -19.15
N VAL A 387 17.16 -16.68 -18.27
CA VAL A 387 15.93 -17.41 -18.63
C VAL A 387 14.70 -16.71 -18.07
N VAL A 388 13.78 -16.38 -18.95
CA VAL A 388 12.56 -15.64 -18.62
C VAL A 388 11.31 -16.36 -19.09
N VAL A 389 10.23 -16.16 -18.34
CA VAL A 389 8.88 -16.46 -18.82
C VAL A 389 8.17 -15.16 -19.17
N VAL A 390 7.32 -15.20 -20.20
CA VAL A 390 6.55 -14.07 -20.70
C VAL A 390 5.07 -14.41 -20.69
N CYS A 391 4.24 -13.53 -20.16
CA CYS A 391 2.80 -13.63 -20.23
C CYS A 391 2.37 -13.51 -21.70
N ARG A 392 1.78 -14.57 -22.24
CA ARG A 392 1.22 -14.55 -23.58
C ARG A 392 -0.30 -14.40 -23.47
N PRO A 393 -0.88 -13.33 -24.04
CA PRO A 393 -2.31 -13.11 -23.96
C PRO A 393 -3.12 -14.26 -24.55
N HIS A 394 -4.28 -14.54 -23.96
CA HIS A 394 -5.24 -15.48 -24.55
C HIS A 394 -5.72 -14.97 -25.92
N GLU A 395 -6.17 -15.85 -26.82
CA GLU A 395 -6.64 -15.47 -28.17
C GLU A 395 -7.84 -14.51 -28.16
N LYS A 396 -8.61 -14.52 -27.07
CA LYS A 396 -9.76 -13.64 -26.82
C LYS A 396 -9.38 -12.30 -26.17
N ALA A 397 -8.13 -12.10 -25.77
CA ALA A 397 -7.68 -10.88 -25.13
C ALA A 397 -7.75 -9.68 -26.08
N ASP A 398 -7.95 -8.49 -25.52
CA ASP A 398 -7.97 -7.25 -26.30
C ASP A 398 -6.64 -7.04 -27.03
N LYS A 399 -6.70 -6.47 -28.23
CA LYS A 399 -5.53 -6.27 -29.13
C LYS A 399 -4.38 -5.48 -28.48
N VAL A 400 -4.68 -4.67 -27.46
CA VAL A 400 -3.67 -3.91 -26.72
C VAL A 400 -2.69 -4.82 -25.98
N HIS A 401 -3.17 -5.92 -25.37
CA HIS A 401 -2.33 -6.89 -24.66
C HIS A 401 -1.43 -7.65 -25.65
N TRP A 402 -1.97 -8.07 -26.79
CA TRP A 402 -1.17 -8.66 -27.87
C TRP A 402 -0.06 -7.73 -28.38
N LYS A 403 -0.32 -6.43 -28.43
CA LYS A 403 0.69 -5.43 -28.78
C LYS A 403 1.77 -5.30 -27.71
N ILE A 404 1.40 -5.25 -26.43
CA ILE A 404 2.35 -5.24 -25.30
C ILE A 404 3.24 -6.48 -25.34
N TYR A 405 2.65 -7.66 -25.44
CA TYR A 405 3.37 -8.93 -25.58
C TYR A 405 4.37 -8.91 -26.75
N SER A 406 3.93 -8.44 -27.93
CA SER A 406 4.80 -8.39 -29.12
C SER A 406 5.99 -7.43 -28.93
N GLU A 407 5.76 -6.27 -28.30
CA GLU A 407 6.83 -5.31 -27.98
C GLU A 407 7.83 -5.89 -26.96
N ILE A 408 7.32 -6.60 -25.93
CA ILE A 408 8.15 -7.30 -24.95
C ILE A 408 9.02 -8.35 -25.64
N ARG A 409 8.41 -9.20 -26.48
CA ARG A 409 9.11 -10.23 -27.25
C ARG A 409 10.23 -9.65 -28.11
N GLU A 410 9.95 -8.60 -28.88
CA GLU A 410 10.95 -7.95 -29.73
C GLU A 410 12.12 -7.39 -28.92
N VAL A 411 11.83 -6.74 -27.79
CA VAL A 411 12.86 -6.19 -26.89
C VAL A 411 13.70 -7.30 -26.29
N LEU A 412 13.11 -8.40 -25.82
CA LEU A 412 13.85 -9.52 -25.24
C LEU A 412 14.74 -10.22 -26.28
N GLU A 413 14.23 -10.47 -27.49
CA GLU A 413 14.97 -11.17 -28.56
C GLU A 413 16.23 -10.43 -29.01
N ARG A 414 16.21 -9.09 -28.97
CA ARG A 414 17.36 -8.25 -29.35
C ARG A 414 18.29 -7.89 -28.18
N SER A 415 17.86 -8.13 -26.94
CA SER A 415 18.61 -7.76 -25.75
C SER A 415 19.53 -8.87 -25.24
N THR A 416 20.49 -8.49 -24.41
CA THR A 416 21.29 -9.40 -23.59
C THR A 416 21.28 -8.91 -22.15
N ASP A 417 21.47 -9.81 -21.21
CA ASP A 417 21.60 -9.46 -19.80
C ASP A 417 22.97 -8.84 -19.47
N ALA A 418 23.18 -8.44 -18.21
CA ALA A 418 24.40 -7.79 -17.74
C ALA A 418 25.66 -8.67 -17.85
N ARG A 419 25.50 -9.97 -18.08
CA ARG A 419 26.60 -10.93 -18.29
C ARG A 419 26.77 -11.28 -19.77
N GLY A 420 26.05 -10.61 -20.67
CA GLY A 420 26.13 -10.79 -22.12
C GLY A 420 25.39 -12.03 -22.63
N ARG A 421 24.54 -12.67 -21.83
CA ARG A 421 23.75 -13.83 -22.27
C ARG A 421 22.54 -13.35 -23.05
N ARG A 422 22.18 -14.07 -24.12
CA ARG A 422 20.87 -13.92 -24.76
C ARG A 422 19.82 -14.63 -23.91
N PHE A 423 18.59 -14.11 -23.91
CA PHE A 423 17.50 -14.72 -23.16
C PHE A 423 17.00 -16.01 -23.81
N GLU A 424 16.86 -17.04 -23.00
CA GLU A 424 15.96 -18.16 -23.26
C GLU A 424 14.55 -17.71 -22.83
N ILE A 425 13.61 -17.62 -23.78
CA ILE A 425 12.29 -17.00 -23.57
C ILE A 425 11.20 -18.07 -23.70
N HIS A 426 10.40 -18.24 -22.65
CA HIS A 426 9.27 -19.18 -22.62
C HIS A 426 7.95 -18.43 -22.51
N ASP A 427 7.00 -18.72 -23.38
CA ASP A 427 5.67 -18.09 -23.33
C ASP A 427 4.74 -18.91 -22.43
N VAL A 428 4.04 -18.25 -21.52
CA VAL A 428 2.99 -18.83 -20.67
C VAL A 428 1.67 -18.22 -21.07
N VAL A 429 0.79 -19.03 -21.67
CA VAL A 429 -0.51 -18.55 -22.17
C VAL A 429 -1.45 -18.32 -20.98
N GLU A 430 -2.08 -17.14 -20.94
CA GLU A 430 -3.16 -16.81 -20.00
C GLU A 430 -4.31 -17.83 -20.07
N PRO A 431 -5.09 -18.03 -18.98
CA PRO A 431 -6.29 -18.86 -19.03
C PRO A 431 -7.31 -18.29 -20.04
N ASP A 432 -8.23 -19.14 -20.52
CA ASP A 432 -9.43 -18.64 -21.18
C ASP A 432 -10.18 -17.73 -20.19
N PRO A 433 -10.43 -16.45 -20.51
CA PRO A 433 -11.17 -15.55 -19.63
C PRO A 433 -12.54 -16.10 -19.22
N ALA A 434 -13.16 -16.95 -20.06
CA ALA A 434 -14.44 -17.60 -19.75
C ALA A 434 -14.33 -18.69 -18.65
N CYS A 435 -13.13 -19.21 -18.39
CA CYS A 435 -12.88 -20.22 -17.36
C CYS A 435 -12.56 -19.60 -16.00
N VAL A 436 -12.18 -18.32 -15.94
CA VAL A 436 -11.94 -17.58 -14.70
C VAL A 436 -13.31 -17.17 -14.11
N LYS A 437 -13.97 -18.10 -13.41
CA LYS A 437 -15.39 -17.98 -12.98
C LYS A 437 -15.62 -16.93 -11.91
N GLY A 438 -16.39 -15.86 -12.14
CA GLY A 438 -16.77 -14.94 -11.04
C GLY A 438 -17.93 -15.51 -10.21
N ASP A 439 -18.03 -15.10 -8.95
CA ASP A 439 -19.22 -15.34 -8.13
C ASP A 439 -20.24 -14.20 -8.27
N LEU A 440 -19.85 -13.06 -8.85
CA LEU A 440 -20.70 -11.88 -9.02
C LEU A 440 -20.92 -11.54 -10.51
N HIS A 441 -22.11 -11.03 -10.81
CA HIS A 441 -22.51 -10.67 -12.18
C HIS A 441 -21.71 -9.45 -12.67
N GLY A 442 -21.03 -9.57 -13.82
CA GLY A 442 -20.15 -8.51 -14.37
C GLY A 442 -18.68 -8.64 -13.97
N GLU A 443 -18.33 -9.59 -13.10
CA GLU A 443 -16.92 -9.90 -12.80
C GLU A 443 -16.16 -10.52 -13.97
N GLU A 444 -16.86 -10.96 -15.02
CA GLU A 444 -16.32 -11.62 -16.20
C GLU A 444 -15.41 -10.70 -17.04
N ASP A 445 -15.42 -9.39 -16.78
CA ASP A 445 -14.63 -8.41 -17.53
C ASP A 445 -13.18 -8.30 -16.99
N ALA A 446 -12.26 -8.95 -17.72
CA ALA A 446 -10.81 -8.76 -17.66
C ALA A 446 -10.16 -8.92 -16.25
N PRO A 447 -10.28 -10.09 -15.59
CA PRO A 447 -9.46 -10.38 -14.41
C PRO A 447 -7.97 -10.30 -14.77
N ALA A 448 -7.14 -9.84 -13.84
CA ALA A 448 -5.68 -9.85 -13.98
C ALA A 448 -5.14 -11.29 -13.87
N ALA A 449 -5.50 -12.18 -14.79
CA ALA A 449 -5.24 -13.61 -14.71
C ALA A 449 -3.95 -14.00 -15.44
N SER A 450 -2.81 -13.74 -14.79
CA SER A 450 -1.48 -14.06 -15.34
C SER A 450 -0.79 -15.17 -14.54
N TYR A 451 -0.40 -16.26 -15.22
CA TYR A 451 0.38 -17.34 -14.60
C TYR A 451 1.82 -16.96 -14.29
N VAL A 452 2.37 -15.93 -14.97
CA VAL A 452 3.73 -15.45 -14.66
C VAL A 452 3.77 -14.65 -13.37
N ASN A 453 2.62 -14.23 -12.82
CA ASN A 453 2.53 -13.60 -11.51
C ASN A 453 2.65 -14.61 -10.34
N PHE A 454 3.55 -15.58 -10.47
CA PHE A 454 3.93 -16.55 -9.43
C PHE A 454 4.90 -15.93 -8.42
N TYR A 455 5.16 -16.65 -7.34
CA TYR A 455 6.11 -16.23 -6.30
C TYR A 455 7.09 -17.35 -5.97
N PHE A 456 8.38 -17.04 -5.94
CA PHE A 456 9.38 -18.00 -5.45
C PHE A 456 9.36 -18.07 -3.92
N VAL A 457 9.60 -19.27 -3.41
CA VAL A 457 9.81 -19.56 -1.98
C VAL A 457 11.05 -20.44 -1.84
N ASN A 458 11.53 -20.62 -0.62
CA ASN A 458 12.61 -21.55 -0.32
C ASN A 458 12.28 -22.96 -0.84
N GLY A 459 13.08 -23.46 -1.78
CA GLY A 459 12.90 -24.78 -2.38
C GLY A 459 11.65 -24.95 -3.25
N GLY A 460 10.91 -23.88 -3.55
CA GLY A 460 9.64 -23.97 -4.29
C GLY A 460 9.30 -22.77 -5.17
N LEU A 461 8.20 -22.91 -5.90
CA LEU A 461 7.52 -21.85 -6.65
C LEU A 461 6.01 -22.02 -6.44
N VAL A 462 5.34 -20.97 -5.99
CA VAL A 462 3.89 -20.94 -5.82
C VAL A 462 3.26 -20.17 -6.98
N MET A 463 2.45 -20.84 -7.78
CA MET A 463 1.79 -20.28 -8.96
C MET A 463 0.27 -20.25 -8.81
N PRO A 464 -0.44 -19.33 -9.49
CA PRO A 464 -1.88 -19.31 -9.47
C PRO A 464 -2.48 -20.46 -10.29
N MET A 465 -3.71 -20.82 -9.95
CA MET A 465 -4.61 -21.69 -10.69
C MET A 465 -5.95 -20.97 -10.82
N PHE A 466 -6.46 -20.82 -12.04
CA PHE A 466 -7.62 -19.96 -12.33
C PHE A 466 -8.91 -20.73 -12.66
N GLY A 467 -8.85 -22.06 -12.71
CA GLY A 467 -10.00 -22.92 -13.01
C GLY A 467 -10.12 -23.32 -14.49
N ASP A 468 -9.19 -22.87 -15.34
CA ASP A 468 -8.98 -23.41 -16.69
C ASP A 468 -8.08 -24.64 -16.58
N ALA A 469 -8.69 -25.83 -16.45
CA ALA A 469 -7.95 -27.06 -16.22
C ALA A 469 -6.85 -27.35 -17.27
N GLU A 470 -7.03 -26.91 -18.52
CA GLU A 470 -6.03 -27.13 -19.57
C GLU A 470 -4.89 -26.11 -19.47
N ALA A 471 -5.20 -24.81 -19.33
CA ALA A 471 -4.17 -23.78 -19.20
C ALA A 471 -3.42 -23.90 -17.87
N ASP A 472 -4.12 -24.19 -16.77
CA ASP A 472 -3.54 -24.42 -15.44
C ASP A 472 -2.51 -25.56 -15.48
N ALA A 473 -2.85 -26.69 -16.12
CA ALA A 473 -1.95 -27.83 -16.26
C ALA A 473 -0.74 -27.52 -17.16
N LYS A 474 -0.94 -26.82 -18.28
CA LYS A 474 0.17 -26.43 -19.18
C LYS A 474 1.15 -25.48 -18.51
N ALA A 475 0.64 -24.47 -17.80
CA ALA A 475 1.48 -23.53 -17.05
C ALA A 475 2.26 -24.25 -15.95
N PHE A 476 1.61 -25.18 -15.22
CA PHE A 476 2.26 -25.99 -14.21
C PHE A 476 3.40 -26.84 -14.76
N GLU A 477 3.14 -27.61 -15.82
CA GLU A 477 4.16 -28.49 -16.41
C GLU A 477 5.35 -27.71 -16.99
N LEU A 478 5.08 -26.55 -17.62
CA LEU A 478 6.13 -25.67 -18.10
C LEU A 478 6.99 -25.15 -16.94
N LEU A 479 6.39 -24.51 -15.93
CA LEU A 479 7.13 -23.95 -14.80
C LEU A 479 7.92 -25.03 -14.07
N LYS A 480 7.32 -26.20 -13.83
CA LYS A 480 7.99 -27.36 -13.22
C LYS A 480 9.21 -27.82 -14.02
N SER A 481 9.12 -27.83 -15.35
CA SER A 481 10.26 -28.18 -16.22
C SER A 481 11.41 -27.16 -16.14
N LEU A 482 11.10 -25.89 -15.89
CA LEU A 482 12.08 -24.80 -15.81
C LEU A 482 12.77 -24.72 -14.43
N VAL A 483 12.15 -25.26 -13.38
CA VAL A 483 12.68 -25.29 -12.01
C VAL A 483 12.73 -26.72 -11.42
N PRO A 484 13.48 -27.66 -12.04
CA PRO A 484 13.43 -29.09 -11.67
C PRO A 484 13.85 -29.38 -10.22
N ASP A 485 14.65 -28.51 -9.60
CA ASP A 485 15.10 -28.64 -8.21
C ASP A 485 14.13 -27.99 -7.20
N ARG A 486 12.97 -27.50 -7.65
CA ARG A 486 11.97 -26.82 -6.82
C ARG A 486 10.62 -27.52 -6.91
N GLU A 487 9.92 -27.55 -5.79
CA GLU A 487 8.52 -27.97 -5.79
C GLU A 487 7.64 -26.83 -6.34
N VAL A 488 6.90 -27.11 -7.42
CA VAL A 488 5.88 -26.18 -7.92
C VAL A 488 4.56 -26.49 -7.24
N ARG A 489 3.89 -25.46 -6.70
CA ARG A 489 2.56 -25.59 -6.09
C ARG A 489 1.57 -24.60 -6.65
N GLN A 490 0.41 -25.12 -7.03
CA GLN A 490 -0.73 -24.32 -7.47
C GLN A 490 -1.57 -23.85 -6.27
N VAL A 491 -2.02 -22.61 -6.33
CA VAL A 491 -3.01 -22.03 -5.40
C VAL A 491 -4.16 -21.50 -6.23
N GLU A 492 -5.36 -22.00 -5.95
CA GLU A 492 -6.58 -21.50 -6.60
C GLU A 492 -6.82 -20.05 -6.20
N VAL A 493 -6.96 -19.18 -7.21
CA VAL A 493 -7.31 -17.78 -7.01
C VAL A 493 -8.31 -17.34 -8.06
N ASN A 494 -9.32 -16.63 -7.59
CA ASN A 494 -10.46 -16.24 -8.39
C ASN A 494 -10.93 -14.83 -8.04
N ALA A 495 -11.11 -14.55 -6.76
CA ALA A 495 -11.45 -13.24 -6.26
C ALA A 495 -10.26 -12.27 -6.37
N LEU A 496 -9.03 -12.73 -6.08
CA LEU A 496 -7.85 -11.88 -6.06
C LEU A 496 -7.53 -11.24 -7.43
N PRO A 497 -7.53 -11.97 -8.57
CA PRO A 497 -7.36 -11.39 -9.91
C PRO A 497 -8.37 -10.26 -10.24
N ARG A 498 -9.56 -10.29 -9.64
CA ARG A 498 -10.61 -9.28 -9.84
C ARG A 498 -10.41 -8.03 -9.00
N THR A 499 -9.54 -8.11 -8.01
CA THR A 499 -9.14 -6.95 -7.19
C THR A 499 -7.93 -6.21 -7.76
N GLY A 500 -7.30 -6.71 -8.84
CA GLY A 500 -6.29 -6.00 -9.63
C GLY A 500 -4.89 -6.64 -9.67
N GLY A 501 -4.71 -7.84 -9.11
CA GLY A 501 -3.42 -8.53 -9.11
C GLY A 501 -3.53 -9.99 -8.67
N VAL A 502 -2.41 -10.70 -8.58
CA VAL A 502 -2.39 -12.14 -8.24
C VAL A 502 -1.39 -12.41 -7.10
N LEU A 503 -0.67 -13.53 -7.13
CA LEU A 503 0.12 -14.01 -5.99
C LEU A 503 1.34 -13.13 -5.75
N HIS A 504 2.08 -12.78 -6.81
CA HIS A 504 3.28 -11.97 -6.69
C HIS A 504 2.97 -10.58 -6.12
N CYS A 505 1.85 -9.99 -6.52
CA CYS A 505 1.39 -8.67 -6.07
C CYS A 505 1.07 -8.62 -4.57
N VAL A 506 0.74 -9.75 -3.94
CA VAL A 506 0.39 -9.84 -2.52
C VAL A 506 1.49 -10.41 -1.64
N THR A 507 2.64 -10.74 -2.21
CA THR A 507 3.80 -11.32 -1.51
C THR A 507 5.03 -10.41 -1.58
N GLN A 508 5.83 -10.38 -0.54
CA GLN A 508 7.15 -9.73 -0.53
C GLN A 508 8.16 -10.58 0.24
N GLN A 509 9.25 -10.97 -0.41
CA GLN A 509 10.33 -11.75 0.21
C GLN A 509 11.18 -10.90 1.16
N VAL A 510 11.58 -11.52 2.28
CA VAL A 510 12.60 -11.03 3.21
C VAL A 510 13.88 -11.82 2.99
N VAL A 511 14.97 -11.18 2.58
CA VAL A 511 16.23 -11.83 2.16
C VAL A 511 17.43 -11.63 3.08
#